data_AF-A0A7W8E6X8-F1
#
_entry.id   AF-A0A7W8E6X8-F1
#
_cell.length_a   1.000
_cell.length_b   1.000
_cell.length_c   1.000
_cell.angle_alpha   90.00
_cell.angle_beta   90.00
_cell.angle_gamma   90.00
#
_symmetry.space_group_name_H-M   'P 1'
#
loop_
_entity.id
_entity.type
_entity.pdbx_description
1 polymer ?
#
loop_
_entity_poly.entity_id
_entity_poly.type
_entity_poly.pdbx_seq_one_letter_code
_entity_poly.pdbx_strand_id
1 'polypeptide(L)'
;MAKNMQPDVAYAWNFGVQQQLTPAVAFSATYVGTHGLHLFRRYDINTPPPGSTPFNSRLPYQYFNTDGQQYATNIGYAAANGSSIYHALQTELKVNFAHSLTGRVNYTWSKELDDSSVWWPLDNRVNRAEGTLVPFETVIRASNLYARLQKSQQVAPWAPSTR
;
A
#
# COMPACT_ATOMS: atom_id res chain seq x y z
N MET A 1 13.27 14.78 20.21
CA MET A 1 12.74 13.40 20.12
C MET A 1 11.63 13.26 21.15
N ALA A 2 10.59 12.47 20.85
CA ALA A 2 9.52 12.20 21.80
C ALA A 2 10.03 11.41 23.01
N LYS A 3 9.53 11.74 24.20
CA LYS A 3 9.99 11.14 25.48
C LYS A 3 9.62 9.66 25.62
N ASN A 4 8.53 9.23 24.96
CA ASN A 4 7.98 7.87 25.05
C ASN A 4 7.96 7.20 23.66
N MET A 5 9.12 7.09 23.02
CA MET A 5 9.21 6.32 21.78
C MET A 5 9.00 4.84 22.07
N GLN A 6 8.11 4.23 21.30
CA GLN A 6 7.86 2.79 21.34
C GLN A 6 8.33 2.18 20.02
N PRO A 7 8.71 0.89 20.00
CA PRO A 7 8.97 0.18 18.76
C PRO A 7 7.71 0.13 17.88
N ASP A 8 7.92 0.20 16.57
CA ASP A 8 6.89 -0.02 15.56
C ASP A 8 6.30 -1.43 15.71
N VAL A 9 4.97 -1.55 15.70
CA VAL A 9 4.26 -2.84 15.82
C VAL A 9 3.24 -2.97 14.69
N ALA A 10 3.16 -4.13 14.07
CA ALA A 10 2.15 -4.46 13.06
C ALA A 10 1.30 -5.64 13.51
N TYR A 11 -0.03 -5.47 13.48
CA TYR A 11 -1.01 -6.54 13.66
C TYR A 11 -1.55 -6.96 12.31
N ALA A 12 -1.57 -8.26 12.03
CA ALA A 12 -2.10 -8.80 10.79
C ALA A 12 -3.18 -9.84 11.08
N TRP A 13 -4.24 -9.85 10.27
CA TRP A 13 -5.30 -10.84 10.32
C TRP A 13 -5.75 -11.22 8.92
N ASN A 14 -6.22 -12.45 8.77
CA ASN A 14 -6.85 -12.90 7.55
C ASN A 14 -8.05 -13.80 7.89
N PHE A 15 -9.06 -13.75 7.04
CA PHE A 15 -10.27 -14.56 7.15
C PHE A 15 -10.66 -15.04 5.77
N GLY A 16 -10.78 -16.36 5.58
CA GLY A 16 -11.11 -16.95 4.30
C GLY A 16 -12.32 -17.87 4.40
N VAL A 17 -13.20 -17.78 3.41
CA VAL A 17 -14.26 -18.76 3.18
C VAL A 17 -14.14 -19.29 1.76
N GLN A 18 -14.27 -20.60 1.62
CA GLN A 18 -14.37 -21.26 0.33
C GLN A 18 -15.57 -22.19 0.36
N GLN A 19 -16.38 -22.11 -0.69
CA GLN A 19 -17.56 -22.94 -0.82
C GLN A 19 -17.74 -23.42 -2.25
N GLN A 20 -18.01 -24.71 -2.39
CA GLN A 20 -18.53 -25.27 -3.63
C GLN A 20 -20.02 -24.94 -3.72
N LEU A 21 -20.40 -24.18 -4.75
CA LEU A 21 -21.79 -23.75 -4.97
C LEU A 21 -22.56 -24.78 -5.80
N THR A 22 -21.89 -25.41 -6.77
CA THR A 22 -22.42 -26.51 -7.58
C THR A 22 -21.29 -27.50 -7.90
N PRO A 23 -21.55 -28.69 -8.45
CA PRO A 23 -20.50 -29.59 -8.95
C PRO A 23 -19.53 -28.93 -9.94
N ALA A 24 -19.98 -27.89 -10.64
CA ALA A 24 -19.22 -27.15 -11.64
C ALA A 24 -18.64 -25.82 -11.12
N VAL A 25 -19.09 -25.29 -9.98
CA VAL A 25 -18.76 -23.92 -9.54
C VAL A 25 -18.24 -23.91 -8.11
N ALA A 26 -17.09 -23.28 -7.91
CA ALA A 26 -16.52 -22.99 -6.59
C ALA A 26 -16.28 -21.49 -6.45
N PHE A 27 -16.57 -20.97 -5.26
CA PHE A 27 -16.33 -19.58 -4.89
C PHE A 27 -15.42 -19.53 -3.67
N SER A 28 -14.49 -18.58 -3.66
CA SER A 28 -13.67 -18.26 -2.50
C SER A 28 -13.59 -16.76 -2.29
N ALA A 29 -13.64 -16.35 -1.03
CA ALA A 29 -13.42 -14.98 -0.61
C ALA A 29 -12.46 -14.97 0.59
N THR A 30 -11.43 -14.14 0.49
CA THR A 30 -10.41 -13.96 1.51
C THR A 30 -10.27 -12.49 1.83
N TYR A 31 -10.46 -12.16 3.09
CA TYR A 31 -10.20 -10.83 3.64
C TYR A 31 -8.84 -10.83 4.34
N VAL A 32 -8.04 -9.79 4.12
CA VAL A 32 -6.73 -9.59 4.73
C VAL A 32 -6.70 -8.18 5.32
N GLY A 33 -6.24 -8.03 6.55
CA GLY A 33 -6.04 -6.73 7.17
C GLY A 33 -4.73 -6.63 7.91
N THR A 34 -4.15 -5.43 7.87
CA THR A 34 -2.91 -5.08 8.59
C THR A 34 -3.11 -3.74 9.28
N HIS A 35 -2.66 -3.62 10.52
CA HIS A 35 -2.70 -2.37 11.28
C HIS A 35 -1.33 -2.11 11.92
N GLY A 36 -0.65 -1.07 11.45
CA GLY A 36 0.61 -0.57 11.99
C GLY A 36 0.36 0.49 13.07
N LEU A 37 1.06 0.37 14.19
CA LEU A 37 1.08 1.31 15.30
C LEU A 37 2.51 1.72 15.63
N HIS A 38 2.64 2.89 16.27
CA HIS A 38 3.90 3.51 16.66
C HIS A 38 4.87 3.77 15.51
N LEU A 39 4.35 3.96 14.30
CA LEU A 39 5.19 4.18 13.12
C LEU A 39 6.08 5.40 13.32
N PHE A 40 7.37 5.23 13.05
CA PHE A 40 8.34 6.30 13.17
C PHE A 40 8.03 7.44 12.19
N ARG A 41 8.07 8.68 12.69
CA ARG A 41 7.91 9.90 11.92
C ARG A 41 8.95 10.93 12.32
N ARG A 42 9.42 11.68 11.32
CA ARG A 42 10.25 12.86 11.53
C ARG A 42 9.62 14.04 10.80
N TYR A 43 9.35 15.12 11.53
CA TYR A 43 8.70 16.31 10.99
C TYR A 43 9.30 17.59 11.58
N ASP A 44 9.17 18.70 10.86
CA ASP A 44 9.69 19.99 11.31
C ASP A 44 8.66 20.71 12.19
N ILE A 45 8.95 20.82 13.48
CA ILE A 45 8.08 21.53 14.43
C ILE A 45 8.20 23.04 14.33
N ASN A 46 9.19 23.55 13.61
CA ASN A 46 9.35 24.97 13.38
C ASN A 46 8.61 25.45 12.13
N THR A 47 7.63 24.69 11.64
CA THR A 47 6.85 25.08 10.45
C THR A 47 5.76 26.08 10.84
N PRO A 48 5.66 27.25 10.17
CA PRO A 48 4.65 28.25 10.48
C PRO A 48 3.31 27.89 9.78
N PRO A 49 2.14 28.30 10.33
CA PRO A 49 0.83 28.10 9.67
C PRO A 49 0.78 28.74 8.28
N PRO A 50 -0.14 28.42 7.36
CA PRO A 50 -0.26 29.15 6.10
C PRO A 50 -0.62 30.62 6.36
N GLY A 51 -0.05 31.58 5.61
CA GLY A 51 -0.30 33.00 5.83
C GLY A 51 0.35 33.92 4.80
N SER A 52 -0.07 35.18 4.79
CA SER A 52 0.32 36.17 3.78
C SER A 52 1.68 36.85 4.02
N THR A 53 2.22 36.77 5.24
CA THR A 53 3.55 37.34 5.55
C THR A 53 4.67 36.33 5.28
N PRO A 54 5.93 36.79 5.11
CA PRO A 54 7.05 35.91 4.78
C PRO A 54 7.18 34.70 5.70
N PHE A 55 7.57 33.56 5.15
CA PHE A 55 7.65 32.28 5.88
C PHE A 55 8.51 32.40 7.14
N ASN A 56 9.72 32.93 6.99
CA ASN A 56 10.70 33.06 8.08
C ASN A 56 10.24 33.99 9.21
N SER A 57 9.38 34.98 8.95
CA SER A 57 8.90 35.90 10.01
C SER A 57 7.79 35.31 10.88
N ARG A 58 7.29 34.12 10.53
CA ARG A 58 6.19 33.44 11.23
C ARG A 58 6.62 32.17 11.95
N LEU A 59 7.91 31.85 11.95
CA LEU A 59 8.44 30.66 12.61
C LEU A 59 8.16 30.74 14.13
N PRO A 60 7.58 29.70 14.75
CA PRO A 60 7.34 29.68 16.19
C PRO A 60 8.62 29.85 17.03
N TYR A 61 9.75 29.32 16.53
CA TYR A 61 11.06 29.41 17.18
C TYR A 61 12.08 30.00 16.20
N GLN A 62 12.26 31.32 16.25
CA GLN A 62 13.11 32.06 15.32
C GLN A 62 14.48 32.44 15.91
N TYR A 63 14.56 32.69 17.21
CA TYR A 63 15.76 33.21 17.87
C TYR A 63 16.18 32.31 19.04
N PHE A 64 17.47 31.98 19.11
CA PHE A 64 18.06 31.24 20.24
C PHE A 64 18.98 32.11 21.11
N ASN A 65 19.18 33.37 20.72
CA ASN A 65 19.93 34.36 21.47
C ASN A 65 19.23 35.73 21.39
N THR A 66 19.67 36.65 22.24
CA THR A 66 19.19 38.05 22.30
C THR A 66 19.71 38.92 21.16
N ASP A 67 20.64 38.43 20.34
CA ASP A 67 21.30 39.20 19.27
C ASP A 67 20.41 39.41 18.03
N GLY A 68 19.17 38.90 18.05
CA GLY A 68 18.16 39.09 17.00
C GLY A 68 18.46 38.36 15.69
N GLN A 69 19.49 37.52 15.67
CA GLN A 69 19.88 36.72 14.52
C GLN A 69 19.04 35.44 14.46
N GLN A 70 18.43 35.19 13.30
CA GLN A 70 17.57 34.02 13.10
C GLN A 70 18.44 32.78 12.80
N TYR A 71 18.52 31.86 13.75
CA TYR A 71 19.35 30.65 13.62
C TYR A 71 18.54 29.36 13.42
N ALA A 72 17.28 29.33 13.84
CA ALA A 72 16.41 28.17 13.63
C ALA A 72 15.47 28.41 12.45
N THR A 73 15.77 27.77 11.33
CA THR A 73 14.86 27.67 10.18
C THR A 73 14.21 26.30 10.08
N ASN A 74 14.81 25.27 10.70
CA ASN A 74 14.28 23.91 10.76
C ASN A 74 14.60 23.31 12.15
N ILE A 75 13.59 22.73 12.80
CA ILE A 75 13.76 21.97 14.04
C ILE A 75 13.12 20.59 13.83
N GLY A 76 13.96 19.62 13.49
CA GLY A 76 13.53 18.25 13.29
C GLY A 76 13.08 17.58 14.61
N TYR A 77 11.84 17.13 14.66
CA TYR A 77 11.30 16.34 15.75
C TYR A 77 11.00 14.93 15.27
N ALA A 78 11.51 13.94 16.00
CA ALA A 78 11.23 12.53 15.75
C ALA A 78 10.26 11.98 16.81
N ALA A 79 9.24 11.27 16.36
CA ALA A 79 8.19 10.67 17.18
C ALA A 79 7.81 9.28 16.64
N ALA A 80 7.18 8.46 17.49
CA ALA A 80 6.64 7.14 17.16
C ALA A 80 5.12 7.16 17.37
N ASN A 81 4.44 8.11 16.72
CA ASN A 81 3.02 8.39 16.91
C ASN A 81 2.20 8.14 15.64
N GLY A 82 2.76 7.44 14.66
CA GLY A 82 2.07 7.13 13.43
C GLY A 82 1.27 5.83 13.45
N SER A 83 0.26 5.77 12.59
CA SER A 83 -0.58 4.61 12.34
C SER A 83 -0.80 4.36 10.85
N SER A 84 -1.05 3.11 10.49
CA SER A 84 -1.51 2.73 9.15
C SER A 84 -2.49 1.57 9.25
N ILE A 85 -3.51 1.55 8.41
CA ILE A 85 -4.44 0.43 8.33
C ILE A 85 -4.70 0.07 6.87
N TYR A 86 -4.56 -1.23 6.58
CA TYR A 86 -4.76 -1.82 5.28
C TYR A 86 -5.85 -2.87 5.36
N HIS A 87 -6.73 -2.89 4.36
CA HIS A 87 -7.78 -3.88 4.19
C HIS A 87 -7.81 -4.33 2.74
N ALA A 88 -7.88 -5.64 2.51
CA ALA A 88 -8.07 -6.23 1.20
C ALA A 88 -9.12 -7.31 1.23
N LEU A 89 -9.92 -7.36 0.17
CA LEU A 89 -10.87 -8.43 -0.12
C LEU A 89 -10.48 -9.04 -1.47
N GLN A 90 -10.12 -10.31 -1.46
CA GLN A 90 -9.81 -11.10 -2.64
C GLN A 90 -10.95 -12.08 -2.86
N THR A 91 -11.47 -12.15 -4.07
CA THR A 91 -12.54 -13.06 -4.46
C THR A 91 -12.13 -13.81 -5.71
N GLU A 92 -12.46 -15.10 -5.74
CA GLU A 92 -12.24 -15.97 -6.88
C GLU A 92 -13.50 -16.79 -7.15
N LEU A 93 -13.91 -16.83 -8.41
CA LEU A 93 -14.95 -17.70 -8.91
C LEU A 93 -14.33 -18.65 -9.94
N LYS A 94 -14.39 -19.95 -9.66
CA LYS A 94 -13.93 -21.01 -10.54
C LYS A 94 -15.13 -21.78 -11.11
N VAL A 95 -15.16 -21.92 -12.43
CA VAL A 95 -16.20 -22.64 -13.16
C VAL A 95 -15.55 -23.73 -14.01
N ASN A 96 -15.99 -24.98 -13.85
CA ASN A 96 -15.61 -26.13 -14.66
C ASN A 96 -16.84 -26.62 -15.41
N PHE A 97 -16.94 -26.30 -16.70
CA PHE A 97 -18.01 -26.82 -17.54
C PHE A 97 -17.73 -28.27 -17.94
N ALA A 98 -18.80 -29.06 -18.12
CA ALA A 98 -18.73 -30.49 -18.41
C ALA A 98 -17.98 -30.86 -19.71
N HIS A 99 -17.81 -29.92 -20.64
CA HIS A 99 -17.18 -30.16 -21.95
C HIS A 99 -15.77 -29.58 -22.05
N SER A 100 -14.96 -29.75 -21.00
CA SER A 100 -13.53 -29.38 -20.99
C SER A 100 -13.26 -27.86 -21.05
N LEU A 101 -14.24 -27.02 -20.74
CA LEU A 101 -14.05 -25.57 -20.60
C LEU A 101 -13.92 -25.22 -19.12
N THR A 102 -12.87 -24.50 -18.75
CA THR A 102 -12.67 -23.98 -17.40
C THR A 102 -12.56 -22.45 -17.45
N GLY A 103 -13.23 -21.78 -16.54
CA GLY A 103 -13.17 -20.34 -16.35
C GLY A 103 -12.76 -20.02 -14.93
N ARG A 104 -11.97 -18.95 -14.76
CA ARG A 104 -11.66 -18.35 -13.47
C ARG A 104 -11.83 -16.85 -13.57
N VAL A 105 -12.52 -16.27 -12.60
CA VAL A 105 -12.64 -14.83 -12.42
C VAL A 105 -12.04 -14.50 -11.07
N ASN A 106 -11.07 -13.58 -11.06
CA ASN A 106 -10.42 -13.08 -9.85
C ASN A 106 -10.70 -11.59 -9.72
N TYR A 107 -11.10 -11.17 -8.53
CA TYR A 107 -11.31 -9.77 -8.22
C TYR A 107 -10.71 -9.46 -6.85
N THR A 108 -9.81 -8.47 -6.82
CA THR A 108 -9.22 -7.96 -5.59
C THR A 108 -9.66 -6.52 -5.40
N TRP A 109 -10.04 -6.19 -4.19
CA TRP A 109 -10.24 -4.82 -3.74
C TRP A 109 -9.33 -4.61 -2.54
N SER A 110 -8.68 -3.46 -2.48
CA SER A 110 -7.91 -3.09 -1.30
C SER A 110 -7.97 -1.59 -1.05
N LYS A 111 -7.91 -1.25 0.23
CA LYS A 111 -7.92 0.12 0.73
C LYS A 111 -6.89 0.26 1.83
N GLU A 112 -6.10 1.31 1.73
CA GLU A 112 -5.07 1.70 2.68
C GLU A 112 -5.38 3.10 3.20
N LEU A 113 -5.20 3.29 4.50
CA LEU A 113 -5.26 4.57 5.18
C LEU A 113 -4.00 4.69 6.03
N ASP A 114 -3.16 5.68 5.76
CA ASP A 114 -2.02 6.02 6.62
C ASP A 114 -2.11 7.48 7.04
N ASP A 115 -1.62 7.83 8.23
CA ASP A 115 -1.44 9.23 8.61
C ASP A 115 0.03 9.69 8.53
N SER A 116 0.86 8.91 7.82
CA SER A 116 2.33 9.04 7.79
C SER A 116 2.85 10.06 6.80
N SER A 117 2.01 10.43 5.84
CA SER A 117 2.31 11.51 4.91
C SER A 117 2.34 12.85 5.66
N VAL A 118 3.51 13.49 5.76
CA VAL A 118 3.65 14.77 6.48
C VAL A 118 3.28 15.90 5.53
N TRP A 119 1.99 16.24 5.44
CA TRP A 119 1.52 17.45 4.77
C TRP A 119 1.60 18.63 5.74
N TRP A 120 1.09 18.47 6.97
CA TRP A 120 1.15 19.46 8.05
C TRP A 120 1.73 18.83 9.34
N PRO A 121 2.85 19.34 9.89
CA PRO A 121 3.62 18.65 10.94
C PRO A 121 2.96 18.60 12.32
N LEU A 122 1.87 19.33 12.54
CA LEU A 122 1.22 19.47 13.84
C LEU A 122 -0.21 18.89 13.90
N ASP A 123 -0.78 18.46 12.77
CA ASP A 123 -2.13 17.88 12.74
C ASP A 123 -2.14 16.60 11.89
N ASN A 124 -2.37 15.46 12.53
CA ASN A 124 -2.43 14.15 11.87
C ASN A 124 -3.70 13.97 11.01
N ARG A 125 -4.73 14.83 11.14
CA ARG A 125 -5.98 14.72 10.37
C ARG A 125 -5.78 15.09 8.90
N VAL A 126 -4.87 16.01 8.63
CA VAL A 126 -4.52 16.48 7.28
C VAL A 126 -3.40 15.67 6.63
N ASN A 127 -2.84 14.72 7.37
CA ASN A 127 -1.76 13.82 6.95
C ASN A 127 -2.28 12.44 6.48
N ARG A 128 -3.61 12.30 6.35
CA ARG A 128 -4.26 11.06 5.94
C ARG A 128 -4.14 10.84 4.43
N ALA A 129 -3.36 9.83 4.03
CA ALA A 129 -3.33 9.35 2.65
C ALA A 129 -4.29 8.15 2.51
N GLU A 130 -5.11 8.15 1.46
CA GLU A 130 -6.01 7.05 1.11
C GLU A 130 -5.55 6.44 -0.23
N GLY A 131 -5.21 5.16 -0.22
CA GLY A 131 -4.93 4.37 -1.42
C GLY A 131 -6.03 3.35 -1.66
N THR A 132 -6.65 3.33 -2.83
CA THR A 132 -7.58 2.26 -3.22
C THR A 132 -7.05 1.56 -4.47
N LEU A 133 -6.85 0.25 -4.41
CA LEU A 133 -6.46 -0.58 -5.56
C LEU A 133 -7.55 -1.61 -5.84
N VAL A 134 -7.95 -1.69 -7.10
CA VAL A 134 -8.97 -2.65 -7.57
C VAL A 134 -8.46 -3.45 -8.77
N PRO A 135 -7.66 -4.52 -8.57
CA PRO A 135 -7.31 -5.43 -9.65
C PRO A 135 -8.49 -6.29 -10.09
N PHE A 136 -8.72 -6.39 -11.41
CA PHE A 136 -9.62 -7.37 -12.02
C PHE A 136 -8.85 -8.23 -13.03
N GLU A 137 -9.02 -9.55 -12.97
CA GLU A 137 -8.43 -10.49 -13.94
C GLU A 137 -9.41 -11.63 -14.25
N THR A 138 -9.60 -11.93 -15.54
CA THR A 138 -10.42 -13.05 -16.01
C THR A 138 -9.60 -13.97 -16.88
N VAL A 139 -9.57 -15.26 -16.54
CA VAL A 139 -8.83 -16.31 -17.27
C VAL A 139 -9.80 -17.39 -17.71
N ILE A 140 -9.94 -17.58 -19.03
CA ILE A 140 -10.76 -18.64 -19.62
C ILE A 140 -9.86 -19.61 -20.38
N ARG A 141 -10.01 -20.91 -20.13
CA ARG A 141 -9.22 -21.97 -20.77
C ARG A 141 -10.15 -23.05 -21.30
N ALA A 142 -10.09 -23.31 -22.61
CA ALA A 142 -10.73 -24.47 -23.23
C ALA A 142 -9.69 -25.57 -23.46
N SER A 143 -9.87 -26.75 -22.89
CA SER A 143 -9.07 -27.92 -23.23
C SER A 143 -9.78 -28.73 -24.31
N ASN A 144 -9.49 -28.44 -25.58
CA ASN A 144 -9.83 -29.35 -26.67
C ASN A 144 -8.95 -30.60 -26.56
N LEU A 145 -9.57 -31.76 -26.46
CA LEU A 145 -8.92 -33.07 -26.57
C LEU A 145 -8.57 -33.35 -28.04
N TYR A 146 -7.66 -32.53 -28.59
CA TYR A 146 -6.87 -32.83 -29.78
C TYR A 146 -5.47 -32.26 -29.55
N ALA A 147 -4.72 -32.94 -28.69
CA ALA A 147 -3.28 -32.75 -28.56
C ALA A 147 -2.60 -33.26 -29.85
N ARG A 148 -2.53 -32.42 -30.88
CA ARG A 148 -1.52 -32.54 -31.93
C ARG A 148 -1.04 -31.15 -32.33
N LEU A 149 0.27 -30.97 -32.20
CA LEU A 149 1.10 -29.87 -32.70
C LEU A 149 1.24 -28.65 -31.77
N GLN A 150 1.87 -28.86 -30.61
CA GLN A 150 2.90 -27.91 -30.17
C GLN A 150 4.22 -28.32 -30.85
N LYS A 151 4.38 -27.91 -32.10
CA LYS A 151 5.69 -27.77 -32.74
C LYS A 151 5.88 -26.28 -33.03
N SER A 152 7.10 -25.82 -32.76
CA SER A 152 7.66 -24.49 -33.03
C SER A 152 7.18 -23.33 -32.15
N GLN A 153 7.80 -23.20 -30.97
CA GLN A 153 8.49 -21.95 -30.60
C GLN A 153 9.42 -22.25 -29.42
N GLN A 154 10.49 -23.01 -29.68
CA GLN A 154 11.73 -22.80 -28.93
C GLN A 154 12.51 -21.75 -29.71
N VAL A 155 12.51 -20.54 -29.17
CA VAL A 155 13.36 -19.44 -29.61
C VAL A 155 14.81 -19.87 -29.37
N ALA A 156 15.60 -19.87 -30.43
CA ALA A 156 17.02 -20.18 -30.38
C ALA A 156 17.77 -19.22 -29.44
N PRO A 157 18.71 -19.68 -28.61
CA PRO A 157 19.56 -18.79 -27.85
C PRO A 157 20.54 -18.06 -28.77
N TRP A 158 20.57 -16.74 -28.62
CA TRP A 158 21.61 -15.81 -29.07
C TRP A 158 23.00 -16.44 -28.95
N ALA A 159 23.81 -16.33 -30.00
CA ALA A 159 25.25 -16.57 -29.97
C ALA A 159 25.98 -15.22 -29.91
N PRO A 160 26.94 -14.99 -28.99
CA PRO A 160 27.80 -13.82 -29.05
C PRO A 160 28.94 -14.07 -30.06
N SER A 161 29.02 -13.23 -31.08
CA SER A 161 30.18 -13.07 -31.94
C SER A 161 30.95 -11.84 -31.46
N THR A 162 32.20 -11.99 -31.04
CA THR A 162 33.35 -11.41 -31.75
C THR A 162 34.67 -11.76 -31.04
N ARG A 163 35.73 -11.66 -31.86
CA ARG A 163 37.14 -11.98 -31.67
C ARG A 163 37.79 -11.37 -30.43
#